data_AF-A0A841EZ93-F1
#
_entry.id   AF-A0A841EZ93-F1
#
_cell.length_a   1.000
_cell.length_b   1.000
_cell.length_c   1.000
_cell.angle_alpha   90.00
_cell.angle_beta   90.00
_cell.angle_gamma   90.00
#
_symmetry.space_group_name_H-M   'P 1'
#
loop_
_entity.id
_entity.type
_entity.pdbx_description
1 polymer ?
#
loop_
_entity_poly.entity_id
_entity_poly.type
_entity_poly.pdbx_seq_one_letter_code
_entity_poly.pdbx_strand_id
1 'polypeptide(L)'
;MERITQMDKGIFRTNLLQALEEIRTRDQLQFEDIQLLIEPVPEPDKSLNGADEMMRLVVLAAENVADRHFTVEEAVELLCWHVPLVPLWIDVSLAGVEQGGKRAVFKLACSPRLRKPTQLLYADTGHAPFRVT
;
A
#
# COMPACT_ATOMS: atom_id res chain seq x y z
N MET A 1 21.97 5.63 6.33
CA MET A 1 20.90 5.23 5.40
C MET A 1 20.74 6.32 4.38
N GLU A 2 20.96 6.01 3.11
CA GLU A 2 20.70 6.95 2.03
C GLU A 2 19.21 7.28 2.01
N ARG A 3 18.86 8.57 2.03
CA ARG A 3 17.45 8.98 1.90
C ARG A 3 17.01 8.61 0.50
N ILE A 4 15.92 7.84 0.38
CA ILE A 4 15.25 7.62 -0.90
C ILE A 4 14.81 8.99 -1.42
N THR A 5 15.53 9.54 -2.38
CA THR A 5 15.23 10.84 -3.00
C THR A 5 14.29 10.70 -4.19
N GLN A 6 14.08 9.46 -4.66
CA GLN A 6 13.24 9.12 -5.81
C GLN A 6 12.37 7.91 -5.46
N MET A 7 11.07 7.99 -5.76
CA MET A 7 10.16 6.84 -5.71
C MET A 7 9.74 6.55 -7.14
N ASP A 8 9.76 5.28 -7.51
CA ASP A 8 9.17 4.75 -8.73
C ASP A 8 8.40 3.47 -8.40
N LYS A 9 7.73 2.89 -9.41
CA LYS A 9 6.94 1.67 -9.25
C LYS A 9 7.78 0.47 -8.81
N GLY A 10 9.05 0.39 -9.21
CA GLY A 10 9.96 -0.70 -8.85
C GLY A 10 10.37 -0.63 -7.38
N ILE A 11 10.72 0.56 -6.89
CA ILE A 11 11.02 0.81 -5.48
C ILE A 11 9.77 0.53 -4.64
N PHE A 12 8.62 1.08 -5.04
CA PHE A 12 7.36 0.87 -4.31
C PHE A 12 6.97 -0.62 -4.24
N ARG A 13 7.08 -1.36 -5.36
CA ARG A 13 6.84 -2.80 -5.41
C ARG A 13 7.77 -3.58 -4.50
N THR A 14 9.06 -3.25 -4.51
CA THR A 14 10.05 -3.87 -3.62
C THR A 14 9.68 -3.66 -2.15
N ASN A 15 9.32 -2.43 -1.79
CA ASN A 15 8.95 -2.07 -0.43
C ASN A 15 7.65 -2.77 0.02
N LEU A 16 6.66 -2.90 -0.87
CA LEU A 16 5.44 -3.67 -0.62
C LEU A 16 5.76 -5.14 -0.34
N LEU A 17 6.58 -5.78 -1.18
CA LEU A 17 6.97 -7.18 -1.00
C LEU A 17 7.72 -7.40 0.31
N GLN A 18 8.56 -6.44 0.73
CA GLN A 18 9.24 -6.49 2.03
C GLN A 18 8.25 -6.45 3.19
N ALA A 19 7.24 -5.57 3.15
CA ALA A 19 6.20 -5.51 4.18
C ALA A 19 5.41 -6.83 4.26
N LEU A 20 5.07 -7.43 3.12
CA LEU A 20 4.36 -8.71 3.06
C LEU A 20 5.21 -9.88 3.60
N GLU A 21 6.50 -9.90 3.27
CA GLU A 21 7.44 -10.93 3.75
C GLU A 21 7.73 -10.79 5.26
N GLU A 22 7.71 -9.56 5.79
CA GLU A 22 7.80 -9.32 7.23
C GLU A 22 6.62 -9.98 7.98
N ILE A 23 5.38 -9.79 7.50
CA ILE A 23 4.21 -10.48 8.07
C ILE A 23 4.36 -12.00 7.95
N ARG A 24 4.73 -12.48 6.77
CA ARG A 24 4.91 -13.92 6.53
C ARG A 24 5.90 -14.55 7.50
N THR A 25 7.02 -13.88 7.74
CA THR A 25 8.07 -14.34 8.65
C THR A 25 7.62 -14.25 10.10
N ARG A 26 7.02 -13.12 10.50
CA ARG A 26 6.50 -12.88 11.87
C ARG A 26 5.47 -13.93 12.27
N ASP A 27 4.54 -14.22 11.36
CA ASP A 27 3.36 -15.06 11.63
C ASP A 27 3.57 -16.52 11.17
N GLN A 28 4.78 -16.86 10.69
CA GLN A 28 5.20 -18.19 10.22
C GLN A 28 4.24 -18.79 9.17
N LEU A 29 3.78 -17.95 8.25
CA LEU A 29 2.77 -18.32 7.26
C LEU A 29 3.39 -19.04 6.07
N GLN A 30 2.65 -20.03 5.55
CA GLN A 30 2.93 -20.67 4.28
C GLN A 30 1.76 -20.41 3.34
N PHE A 31 2.02 -19.75 2.22
CA PHE A 31 1.08 -19.52 1.13
C PHE A 31 1.85 -19.48 -0.19
N GLU A 32 1.15 -19.83 -1.27
CA GLU A 32 1.67 -19.86 -2.64
C GLU A 32 1.26 -18.60 -3.42
N ASP A 33 0.15 -17.99 -3.03
CA ASP A 33 -0.49 -16.88 -3.74
C ASP A 33 -0.84 -15.73 -2.79
N ILE A 34 -0.82 -14.50 -3.32
CA ILE A 34 -1.09 -13.26 -2.60
C ILE A 34 -2.22 -12.52 -3.31
N GLN A 35 -3.20 -12.06 -2.53
CA GLN A 35 -4.18 -11.08 -2.97
C GLN A 35 -4.18 -9.89 -2.02
N LEU A 36 -4.49 -8.72 -2.56
CA LEU A 36 -4.49 -7.46 -1.84
C LEU A 36 -5.89 -6.84 -1.89
N LEU A 37 -6.35 -6.33 -0.76
CA LEU A 37 -7.54 -5.50 -0.64
C LEU A 37 -7.08 -4.08 -0.30
N ILE A 38 -7.49 -3.09 -1.10
CA ILE A 38 -7.10 -1.70 -0.88
C ILE A 38 -8.23 -1.00 -0.14
N GLU A 39 -7.92 -0.43 1.03
CA GLU A 39 -8.87 0.33 1.84
C GLU A 39 -8.38 1.78 2.03
N PRO A 40 -8.99 2.75 1.33
CA PRO A 40 -8.72 4.15 1.57
C PRO A 40 -9.21 4.55 2.96
N VAL A 41 -8.37 5.20 3.76
CA VAL A 41 -8.74 5.71 5.08
C VAL A 41 -9.05 7.20 5.00
N PRO A 42 -10.32 7.63 5.19
CA PRO A 42 -10.68 9.03 5.14
C PRO A 42 -9.97 9.85 6.21
N GLU A 43 -9.49 11.03 5.84
CA GLU A 43 -8.82 11.97 6.75
C GLU A 43 -9.56 13.33 6.73
N PRO A 44 -10.77 13.42 7.31
CA PRO A 44 -11.67 14.57 7.14
C PRO A 44 -11.09 15.88 7.71
N ASP A 45 -10.23 15.77 8.73
CA ASP A 45 -9.60 16.92 9.37
C ASP A 45 -8.33 17.40 8.64
N LYS A 46 -8.00 16.83 7.48
CA LYS A 46 -6.79 17.17 6.72
C LYS A 46 -7.16 17.85 5.42
N SER A 47 -6.50 18.96 5.13
CA SER A 47 -6.60 19.62 3.83
C SER A 47 -5.99 18.75 2.74
N LEU A 48 -6.75 18.55 1.67
CA LEU A 48 -6.35 17.84 0.46
C LEU A 48 -5.96 18.86 -0.62
N ASN A 49 -4.85 18.61 -1.30
CA ASN A 49 -4.51 19.34 -2.52
C ASN A 49 -5.22 18.71 -3.74
N GLY A 50 -5.06 19.29 -4.94
CA GLY A 50 -5.72 18.76 -6.14
C GLY A 50 -5.34 17.31 -6.49
N ALA A 51 -4.09 16.89 -6.24
CA ALA A 51 -3.67 15.51 -6.45
C ALA A 51 -4.26 14.55 -5.40
N ASP A 52 -4.33 14.99 -4.14
CA ASP A 52 -4.99 14.26 -3.06
C ASP A 52 -6.49 14.07 -3.34
N GLU A 53 -7.16 15.10 -3.88
CA GLU A 53 -8.57 15.02 -4.32
C GLU A 53 -8.76 14.04 -5.49
N MET A 54 -7.89 14.07 -6.50
CA MET A 54 -7.92 13.08 -7.60
C MET A 54 -7.71 11.66 -7.09
N MET A 55 -6.76 11.46 -6.17
CA MET A 55 -6.52 10.16 -5.54
C MET A 55 -7.79 9.68 -4.83
N ARG A 56 -8.40 10.53 -3.99
CA ARG A 56 -9.58 10.18 -3.19
C ARG A 56 -10.84 9.92 -4.02
N LEU A 57 -11.15 10.81 -4.97
CA LEU A 57 -12.42 10.82 -5.69
C LEU A 57 -12.43 9.95 -6.93
N VAL A 58 -11.26 9.65 -7.50
CA VAL A 58 -11.14 8.89 -8.76
C VAL A 58 -10.40 7.59 -8.50
N VAL A 59 -9.13 7.63 -8.10
CA VAL A 59 -8.29 6.43 -8.04
C VAL A 59 -8.75 5.46 -6.95
N LEU A 60 -9.04 6.00 -5.76
CA LEU A 60 -9.50 5.28 -4.58
C LEU A 60 -11.02 5.33 -4.41
N ALA A 61 -11.76 5.72 -5.45
CA ALA A 61 -13.22 5.67 -5.42
C ALA A 61 -13.69 4.25 -5.09
N ALA A 62 -14.77 4.12 -4.32
CA ALA A 62 -15.26 2.80 -3.87
C ALA A 62 -15.51 1.85 -5.05
N GLU A 63 -16.04 2.35 -6.17
CA GLU A 63 -16.23 1.58 -7.41
C GLU A 63 -14.93 0.98 -7.99
N ASN A 64 -13.77 1.54 -7.67
CA ASN A 64 -12.49 1.08 -8.17
C ASN A 64 -11.77 0.11 -7.22
N VAL A 65 -12.04 0.21 -5.90
CA VAL A 65 -11.28 -0.53 -4.87
C VAL A 65 -12.12 -1.43 -3.95
N ALA A 66 -13.39 -1.13 -3.72
CA ALA A 66 -14.21 -1.87 -2.76
C ALA A 66 -14.44 -3.31 -3.23
N ASP A 67 -14.22 -4.26 -2.31
CA ASP A 67 -14.39 -5.71 -2.49
C ASP A 67 -13.62 -6.33 -3.67
N ARG A 68 -12.70 -5.56 -4.25
CA ARG A 68 -11.85 -6.01 -5.35
C ARG A 68 -10.55 -6.56 -4.82
N HIS A 69 -10.19 -7.75 -5.30
CA HIS A 69 -8.88 -8.34 -5.05
C HIS A 69 -7.91 -7.89 -6.13
N PHE A 70 -6.72 -7.49 -5.70
CA PHE A 70 -5.64 -7.03 -6.56
C PHE A 70 -4.45 -7.98 -6.44
N THR A 71 -3.78 -8.21 -7.56
CA THR A 71 -2.39 -8.68 -7.56
C THR A 71 -1.46 -7.59 -7.04
N VAL A 72 -0.22 -7.97 -6.68
CA VAL A 72 0.82 -7.01 -6.29
C VAL A 72 1.04 -5.97 -7.39
N GLU A 73 1.08 -6.41 -8.66
CA GLU A 73 1.30 -5.56 -9.81
C GLU A 73 0.14 -4.57 -10.03
N GLU A 74 -1.11 -5.02 -9.93
CA GLU A 74 -2.27 -4.11 -10.06
C GLU A 74 -2.33 -3.09 -8.92
N ALA A 75 -2.01 -3.50 -7.68
CA ALA A 75 -1.97 -2.59 -6.55
C ALA A 75 -0.87 -1.54 -6.71
N VAL A 76 0.31 -1.93 -7.22
CA VAL A 76 1.40 -1.01 -7.54
C VAL A 76 0.95 -0.03 -8.63
N GLU A 77 0.34 -0.51 -9.71
CA GLU A 77 -0.15 0.34 -10.80
C GLU A 77 -1.17 1.38 -10.30
N LEU A 78 -2.11 0.97 -9.47
CA LEU A 78 -3.13 1.85 -8.89
C LEU A 78 -2.53 2.88 -7.93
N LEU A 79 -1.75 2.44 -6.95
CA LEU A 79 -1.23 3.31 -5.88
C LEU A 79 -0.08 4.20 -6.35
N CYS A 80 0.59 3.85 -7.45
CA CYS A 80 1.65 4.64 -8.08
C CYS A 80 1.19 5.39 -9.33
N TRP A 81 -0.10 5.70 -9.47
CA TRP A 81 -0.64 6.39 -10.66
C TRP A 81 0.01 7.76 -10.92
N HIS A 82 0.52 8.42 -9.87
CA HIS A 82 1.06 9.78 -9.92
C HIS A 82 2.48 9.90 -9.33
N VAL A 83 3.31 8.88 -9.58
CA VAL A 83 4.73 8.86 -9.23
C VAL A 83 5.43 10.17 -9.66
N PRO A 84 6.30 10.76 -8.82
CA PRO A 84 6.86 10.20 -7.58
C PRO A 84 6.01 10.43 -6.32
N LEU A 85 4.78 10.93 -6.46
CA LEU A 85 3.86 11.07 -5.34
C LEU A 85 3.09 9.76 -5.13
N VAL A 86 3.22 9.19 -3.94
CA VAL A 86 2.54 7.94 -3.53
C VAL A 86 1.80 8.18 -2.22
N PRO A 87 0.88 7.28 -1.79
CA PRO A 87 0.20 7.42 -0.51
C PRO A 87 1.17 7.71 0.63
N LEU A 88 0.84 8.71 1.45
CA LEU A 88 1.69 9.20 2.54
C LEU A 88 2.09 8.07 3.51
N TRP A 89 1.17 7.14 3.74
CA TRP A 89 1.34 5.98 4.59
C TRP A 89 0.43 4.85 4.08
N ILE A 90 0.87 3.61 4.30
CA ILE A 90 0.12 2.38 4.03
C ILE A 90 0.35 1.43 5.20
N ASP A 91 -0.72 1.07 5.89
CA ASP A 91 -0.70 0.00 6.87
C ASP A 91 -1.03 -1.32 6.18
N VAL A 92 -0.20 -2.33 6.43
CA VAL A 92 -0.30 -3.67 5.86
C VAL A 92 -0.68 -4.64 6.98
N SER A 93 -1.76 -5.39 6.78
CA SER A 93 -2.21 -6.41 7.73
C SER A 93 -2.70 -7.66 7.01
N LEU A 94 -2.56 -8.83 7.63
CA LEU A 94 -3.19 -10.05 7.14
C LEU A 94 -4.71 -9.99 7.38
N ALA A 95 -5.50 -10.14 6.32
CA ALA A 95 -6.96 -10.26 6.42
C ALA A 95 -7.39 -11.72 6.63
N GLY A 96 -6.63 -12.68 6.08
CA GLY A 96 -6.85 -14.10 6.28
C GLY A 96 -6.06 -14.96 5.31
N VAL A 97 -6.20 -16.28 5.46
CA VAL A 97 -5.68 -17.26 4.51
C VAL A 97 -6.83 -18.11 4.00
N GLU A 98 -6.97 -18.16 2.68
CA GLU A 98 -8.05 -18.84 1.97
C GLU A 98 -7.56 -20.11 1.26
N GLN A 99 -8.50 -20.82 0.63
CA GLN A 99 -8.24 -22.00 -0.19
C GLN A 99 -7.41 -23.08 0.53
N GLY A 100 -7.79 -23.37 1.79
CA GLY A 100 -7.12 -24.41 2.58
C GLY A 100 -5.66 -24.08 2.92
N GLY A 101 -5.31 -22.78 3.02
CA GLY A 101 -3.98 -22.33 3.42
C GLY A 101 -3.10 -21.85 2.27
N LYS A 102 -3.57 -21.86 1.02
CA LYS A 102 -2.72 -21.59 -0.15
C LYS A 102 -2.64 -20.12 -0.56
N ARG A 103 -3.68 -19.34 -0.27
CA ARG A 103 -3.79 -17.95 -0.71
C ARG A 103 -3.88 -17.04 0.49
N ALA A 104 -2.92 -16.14 0.67
CA ALA A 104 -3.01 -15.11 1.69
C ALA A 104 -3.67 -13.86 1.13
N VAL A 105 -4.60 -13.29 1.89
CA VAL A 105 -5.25 -12.03 1.58
C VAL A 105 -4.73 -10.99 2.56
N PHE A 106 -4.13 -9.92 2.04
CA PHE A 106 -3.64 -8.80 2.83
C PHE A 106 -4.48 -7.56 2.57
N LYS A 107 -4.65 -6.75 3.61
CA LYS A 107 -5.31 -5.46 3.54
C LYS A 107 -4.25 -4.35 3.52
N LEU A 108 -4.41 -3.43 2.59
CA LEU A 108 -3.61 -2.21 2.45
C LEU A 108 -4.50 -1.02 2.82
N ALA A 109 -4.51 -0.67 4.10
CA ALA A 109 -5.17 0.55 4.55
C ALA A 109 -4.26 1.74 4.23
N CYS A 110 -4.74 2.73 3.47
CA CYS A 110 -3.86 3.76 2.94
C CYS A 110 -4.41 5.18 3.04
N SER A 111 -3.49 6.14 3.14
CA SER A 111 -3.81 7.56 3.07
C SER A 111 -4.23 7.97 1.66
N PRO A 112 -5.28 8.80 1.50
CA PRO A 112 -5.57 9.44 0.22
C PRO A 112 -4.59 10.56 -0.14
N ARG A 113 -3.72 10.99 0.81
CA ARG A 113 -2.78 12.09 0.60
C ARG A 113 -1.52 11.58 -0.07
N LEU A 114 -1.18 12.14 -1.24
CA LEU A 114 -0.01 11.77 -2.01
C LEU A 114 1.18 12.66 -1.67
N ARG A 115 2.32 12.07 -1.34
CA ARG A 115 3.49 12.82 -0.89
C ARG A 115 4.78 12.34 -1.54
N LYS A 116 5.77 13.24 -1.55
CA LYS A 116 7.11 12.93 -2.07
C LYS A 116 7.82 11.92 -1.17
N PRO A 117 8.83 11.20 -1.69
CA PRO A 117 9.58 10.20 -0.92
C PRO A 117 10.10 10.73 0.42
N THR A 118 10.58 11.97 0.44
CA THR A 118 11.14 12.64 1.62
C THR A 118 10.10 13.00 2.70
N GLN A 119 8.81 12.88 2.38
CA GLN A 119 7.69 13.24 3.23
C GLN A 119 6.86 12.02 3.64
N LEU A 120 7.17 10.83 3.13
CA LEU A 120 6.47 9.59 3.49
C LEU A 120 6.67 9.30 4.97
N LEU A 121 5.62 8.77 5.60
CA LEU A 121 5.77 8.20 6.94
C LEU A 121 6.49 6.86 6.85
N TYR A 122 6.86 6.34 8.02
CA TYR A 122 7.47 5.02 8.17
C TYR A 122 8.82 4.90 7.43
N ALA A 123 9.55 6.01 7.27
CA ALA A 123 10.89 6.00 6.71
C ALA A 123 11.87 5.12 7.52
N ASP A 124 11.60 4.96 8.82
CA ASP A 124 12.33 4.14 9.76
C ASP A 124 12.12 2.63 9.59
N THR A 125 11.06 2.18 8.89
CA THR A 125 10.86 0.75 8.57
C THR A 125 11.83 0.24 7.51
N GLY A 126 12.50 1.16 6.80
CA GLY A 126 13.37 0.83 5.66
C GLY A 126 12.60 0.54 4.36
N HIS A 127 11.27 0.51 4.41
CA HIS A 127 10.41 0.19 3.28
C HIS A 127 9.18 1.12 3.22
N ALA A 128 9.39 2.43 3.40
CA ALA A 128 8.33 3.44 3.27
C ALA A 128 7.62 3.37 1.89
N PRO A 129 6.30 3.66 1.81
CA PRO A 129 5.44 4.19 2.87
C PRO A 129 4.75 3.13 3.74
N PHE A 130 5.28 1.91 3.80
CA PHE A 130 4.58 0.80 4.45
C PHE A 130 4.96 0.64 5.92
N ARG A 131 3.96 0.26 6.73
CA ARG A 131 4.10 -0.24 8.09
C ARG A 131 3.30 -1.54 8.24
N VAL A 132 3.94 -2.55 8.79
CA VAL A 132 3.27 -3.80 9.17
C VAL A 132 2.50 -3.61 10.48
N THR A 133 1.26 -4.12 10.51
CA THR A 133 0.36 -4.06 11.67
C THR A 133 -0.08 -5.43 12.16
#